data_AF-A0ABC9Y1D4-F1
#
_entry.id   AF-A0ABC9Y1D4-F1
#
_cell.length_a   1.000
_cell.length_b   1.000
_cell.length_c   1.000
_cell.angle_alpha   90.00
_cell.angle_beta   90.00
_cell.angle_gamma   90.00
#
_symmetry.space_group_name_H-M   'P 1'
#
loop_
_entity.id
_entity.type
_entity.pdbx_description
1 polymer ?
#
loop_
_entity_poly.entity_id
_entity_poly.type
_entity_poly.pdbx_seq_one_letter_code
_entity_poly.pdbx_strand_id
1 'polypeptide(L)'
;MSRGAMLDLVLTNKEGLVGDVKLKGSLGYSDHEMVEFEILRAARRVHGKLTTLDFRRADFGLFRDLLGRIPRDKALEGRGAQDSWSAFKGHLFQAQERCIPTKRKSGRNTQRPAGMNKELLGKVKHKKEALLL
;
A
#
# COMPACT_ATOMS: atom_id res chain seq x y z
N MET A 1 32.42 19.30 15.53
CA MET A 1 30.99 19.07 15.21
C MET A 1 30.81 19.36 13.72
N SER A 2 30.73 18.32 12.88
CA SER A 2 30.41 18.48 11.45
C SER A 2 28.95 18.92 11.32
N ARG A 3 28.68 20.01 10.58
CA ARG A 3 27.30 20.35 10.18
C ARG A 3 26.85 19.29 9.17
N GLY A 4 25.98 18.37 9.58
CA GLY A 4 25.39 17.39 8.68
C GLY A 4 24.51 18.08 7.65
N ALA A 5 24.56 17.64 6.39
CA ALA A 5 23.66 18.10 5.34
C ALA A 5 22.37 17.27 5.39
N MET A 6 21.21 17.92 5.25
CA MET A 6 19.91 17.25 5.21
C MET A 6 19.72 16.59 3.84
N LEU A 7 19.72 15.25 3.78
CA LEU A 7 19.57 14.46 2.56
C LEU A 7 18.23 13.69 2.51
N ASP A 8 17.43 13.78 3.55
CA ASP A 8 16.16 13.07 3.69
C ASP A 8 15.03 13.79 2.95
N LEU A 9 14.26 13.04 2.15
CA LEU A 9 13.20 13.58 1.30
C LEU A 9 11.86 12.92 1.58
N VAL A 10 10.81 13.73 1.73
CA VAL A 10 9.41 13.26 1.81
C VAL A 10 8.73 13.55 0.47
N LEU A 11 8.45 12.50 -0.30
CA LEU A 11 7.76 12.60 -1.60
C LEU A 11 6.27 12.28 -1.44
N THR A 12 5.40 13.11 -2.01
CA THR A 12 3.95 12.87 -2.08
C THR A 12 3.45 12.98 -3.52
N ASN A 13 2.49 12.14 -3.88
CA ASN A 13 1.79 12.20 -5.17
C ASN A 13 0.56 13.13 -5.15
N LYS A 14 0.27 13.73 -3.99
CA LYS A 14 -0.89 14.60 -3.78
C LYS A 14 -0.48 15.81 -2.95
N GLU A 15 -0.79 16.99 -3.48
CA GLU A 15 -0.61 18.25 -2.77
C GLU A 15 -1.41 18.28 -1.47
N GLY A 16 -0.81 18.83 -0.40
CA GLY A 16 -1.44 18.94 0.92
C GLY A 16 -1.66 17.61 1.65
N LEU A 17 -1.11 16.49 1.16
CA LEU A 17 -1.16 15.21 1.89
C LEU A 17 -0.20 15.18 3.06
N VAL A 18 0.92 15.90 2.97
CA VAL A 18 1.93 16.01 4.02
C VAL A 18 1.71 17.36 4.72
N GLY A 19 1.51 17.30 6.03
CA GLY A 19 1.40 18.46 6.91
C GLY A 19 2.76 18.88 7.45
N ASP A 20 2.81 19.36 8.69
CA ASP A 20 4.05 19.77 9.38
C ASP A 20 5.20 18.79 9.12
N VAL A 21 6.38 19.31 8.78
CA VAL A 21 7.63 18.55 8.60
C VAL A 21 8.68 19.16 9.54
N LYS A 22 9.26 18.34 10.40
CA LYS A 22 10.21 18.76 11.44
C LYS A 22 11.35 17.75 11.54
N LEU A 23 12.54 18.23 11.87
CA LEU A 23 13.64 17.36 12.24
C LEU A 23 13.55 17.02 13.73
N LYS A 24 13.77 15.76 14.08
CA LYS A 24 13.57 15.22 15.43
C LYS A 24 14.82 14.51 15.94
N GLY A 25 16.00 15.12 15.78
CA GLY A 25 17.28 14.60 16.29
C GLY A 25 17.62 13.20 15.77
N SER A 26 18.74 12.64 16.23
CA SER A 26 19.17 11.31 15.83
C SER A 26 18.42 10.20 16.59
N LEU A 27 18.16 9.08 15.89
CA LEU A 27 17.66 7.87 16.52
C LEU A 27 18.83 6.95 16.88
N GLY A 28 19.13 6.81 18.17
CA GLY A 28 20.23 5.98 18.64
C GLY A 28 21.59 6.53 18.23
N TYR A 29 22.45 5.70 17.64
CA TYR A 29 23.79 6.08 17.16
C TYR A 29 23.81 6.51 15.67
N SER A 30 22.62 6.71 15.08
CA SER A 30 22.48 7.18 13.70
C SER A 30 23.10 8.57 13.56
N ASP A 31 23.88 8.75 12.51
CA ASP A 31 24.40 10.03 12.05
C ASP A 31 23.37 10.85 11.27
N HIS A 32 22.22 10.25 10.94
CA HIS A 32 21.06 10.92 10.34
C HIS A 32 20.05 11.43 11.37
N GLU A 33 19.50 12.63 11.13
CA GLU A 33 18.38 13.17 11.88
C GLU A 33 17.04 12.61 11.36
N MET A 34 16.12 12.30 12.28
CA MET A 34 14.78 11.85 11.92
C MET A 34 13.98 12.99 11.31
N VAL A 35 13.29 12.73 10.21
CA VAL A 35 12.24 13.61 9.68
C VAL A 35 10.89 13.15 10.23
N GLU A 36 10.27 13.96 11.08
CA GLU A 36 8.91 13.78 11.58
C GLU A 36 7.96 14.59 10.71
N PHE A 37 6.90 13.95 10.19
CA PHE A 37 5.89 14.64 9.39
C PHE A 37 4.48 14.13 9.64
N GLU A 38 3.49 14.97 9.34
CA GLU A 38 2.07 14.60 9.43
C GLU A 38 1.53 14.12 8.08
N ILE A 39 0.72 13.07 8.07
CA ILE A 39 -0.05 12.67 6.88
C ILE A 39 -1.50 13.12 7.09
N LEU A 40 -1.89 14.19 6.41
CA LEU A 40 -3.22 14.77 6.46
C LEU A 40 -4.20 13.87 5.69
N ARG A 41 -5.04 13.15 6.44
CA ARG A 41 -5.99 12.18 5.86
C ARG A 41 -7.42 12.64 6.05
N ALA A 42 -7.99 13.26 5.02
CA ALA A 42 -9.44 13.43 4.92
C ALA A 42 -10.09 12.08 4.58
N ALA A 43 -10.39 11.28 5.59
CA ALA A 43 -11.02 9.97 5.41
C ALA A 43 -12.54 10.13 5.30
N ARG A 44 -13.08 10.34 4.08
CA ARG A 44 -14.49 10.07 3.85
C ARG A 44 -14.69 8.56 3.88
N ARG A 45 -15.24 8.04 4.97
CA ARG A 45 -15.54 6.61 5.12
C ARG A 45 -16.71 6.25 4.21
N VAL A 46 -16.42 5.96 2.95
CA VAL A 46 -17.39 5.37 2.04
C VAL A 46 -17.66 3.95 2.56
N HIS A 47 -18.83 3.74 3.16
CA HIS A 47 -19.34 2.40 3.46
C HIS A 47 -19.78 1.73 2.14
N GLY A 48 -18.82 1.51 1.26
CA GLY A 48 -19.01 0.68 0.08
C GLY A 48 -18.87 -0.77 0.47
N LYS A 49 -19.73 -1.64 -0.06
CA LYS A 49 -19.51 -3.10 -0.06
C LYS A 49 -18.24 -3.37 -0.88
N LEU A 50 -17.07 -3.28 -0.25
CA LEU A 50 -15.80 -3.62 -0.88
C LEU A 50 -15.79 -5.13 -1.14
N THR A 51 -15.84 -5.52 -2.40
CA THR A 51 -15.54 -6.88 -2.83
C THR A 51 -14.03 -7.03 -2.98
N THR A 52 -13.50 -8.15 -2.51
CA THR A 52 -12.09 -8.51 -2.67
C THR A 52 -12.00 -9.87 -3.32
N LEU A 53 -10.98 -10.13 -4.12
CA LEU A 53 -10.71 -11.46 -4.66
C LEU A 53 -10.42 -12.45 -3.53
N ASP A 54 -10.96 -13.66 -3.64
CA ASP A 54 -10.76 -14.74 -2.69
C ASP A 54 -9.77 -15.78 -3.24
N PHE A 55 -8.49 -15.42 -3.20
CA PHE A 55 -7.40 -16.28 -3.66
C PHE A 55 -7.34 -17.66 -3.00
N ARG A 56 -7.97 -17.82 -1.82
CA ARG A 56 -8.08 -19.13 -1.15
C ARG A 56 -8.94 -20.13 -1.93
N ARG A 57 -9.86 -19.63 -2.76
CA ARG A 57 -10.78 -20.42 -3.58
C ARG A 57 -10.46 -20.30 -5.08
N ALA A 58 -9.30 -19.74 -5.42
CA ALA A 58 -8.90 -19.58 -6.79
C ALA A 58 -8.57 -20.94 -7.42
N ASP A 59 -8.98 -21.14 -8.67
CA ASP A 59 -8.49 -22.23 -9.50
C ASP A 59 -7.20 -21.77 -10.22
N PHE A 60 -6.06 -22.03 -9.58
CA PHE A 60 -4.76 -21.68 -10.13
C PHE A 60 -4.36 -22.55 -11.33
N GLY A 61 -4.92 -23.76 -11.47
CA GLY A 61 -4.72 -24.61 -12.62
C GLY A 61 -5.32 -23.98 -13.86
N LEU A 62 -6.61 -23.65 -13.80
CA LEU A 62 -7.32 -22.95 -14.87
C LEU A 62 -6.71 -21.57 -15.15
N PHE A 63 -6.31 -20.83 -14.12
CA PHE A 63 -5.67 -19.52 -14.30
C PHE A 63 -4.38 -19.60 -15.10
N ARG A 64 -3.51 -20.57 -14.77
CA ARG A 64 -2.27 -20.82 -15.52
C ARG A 64 -2.55 -21.26 -16.94
N ASP A 65 -3.54 -22.13 -17.15
CA ASP A 65 -3.91 -22.61 -18.49
C ASP A 65 -4.43 -21.48 -19.37
N LEU A 66 -5.27 -20.59 -18.83
CA LEU A 66 -5.76 -19.41 -19.55
C LEU A 66 -4.61 -18.46 -19.92
N LEU A 67 -3.65 -18.25 -19.02
CA LEU A 67 -2.48 -17.42 -19.31
C LEU A 67 -1.51 -18.08 -20.29
N GLY A 68 -1.37 -19.42 -20.24
CA GLY A 68 -0.52 -20.20 -21.12
C GLY A 68 -1.05 -20.30 -22.55
N ARG A 69 -2.37 -20.18 -22.74
CA ARG A 69 -3.02 -20.15 -24.06
C ARG A 69 -2.89 -18.82 -24.79
N ILE A 70 -2.39 -17.77 -24.13
CA ILE A 70 -2.22 -16.46 -24.77
C ILE A 70 -1.03 -16.56 -25.75
N PRO A 71 -1.25 -16.35 -27.06
CA PRO A 71 -0.16 -16.32 -28.03
C PRO A 71 0.68 -15.05 -27.82
N ARG A 72 1.70 -15.15 -26.97
CA ARG A 72 2.53 -14.01 -26.52
C ARG A 72 3.17 -13.27 -27.69
N ASP A 73 3.71 -14.01 -28.65
CA ASP A 73 4.40 -13.44 -29.80
C ASP A 73 3.46 -12.52 -30.59
N LYS A 74 2.25 -13.02 -30.92
CA LYS A 74 1.22 -12.23 -31.62
C LYS A 74 0.62 -11.11 -30.78
N ALA A 75 0.50 -11.30 -29.46
CA ALA A 75 -0.06 -10.30 -28.57
C ALA A 75 0.86 -9.08 -28.42
N LEU A 76 2.17 -9.28 -28.59
CA LEU A 76 3.21 -8.27 -28.39
C LEU A 76 3.84 -7.76 -29.68
N GLU A 77 3.60 -8.45 -30.81
CA GLU A 77 4.13 -8.08 -32.12
C GLU A 77 3.76 -6.65 -32.52
N GLY A 78 4.77 -5.86 -32.92
CA GLY A 78 4.60 -4.47 -33.37
C GLY A 78 4.15 -3.48 -32.29
N ARG A 79 4.04 -3.88 -31.01
CA ARG A 79 3.60 -3.00 -29.92
C ARG A 79 4.77 -2.43 -29.13
N GLY A 80 4.68 -1.14 -28.78
CA GLY A 80 5.58 -0.51 -27.81
C GLY A 80 5.40 -1.09 -26.40
N ALA A 81 6.36 -0.82 -25.51
CA ALA A 81 6.38 -1.39 -24.16
C ALA A 81 5.08 -1.10 -23.36
N GLN A 82 4.53 0.11 -23.48
CA GLN A 82 3.31 0.51 -22.78
C GLN A 82 2.05 -0.20 -23.31
N ASP A 83 1.96 -0.40 -24.63
CA ASP A 83 0.84 -1.08 -25.27
C ASP A 83 0.89 -2.58 -25.01
N SER A 84 2.08 -3.16 -25.10
CA SER A 84 2.39 -4.53 -24.69
C SER A 84 2.00 -4.79 -23.24
N TRP A 85 2.37 -3.89 -22.33
CA TRP A 85 1.99 -4.00 -20.92
C TRP A 85 0.47 -3.89 -20.69
N SER A 86 -0.20 -3.03 -21.44
CA SER A 86 -1.65 -2.86 -21.35
C SER A 86 -2.39 -4.09 -21.87
N ALA A 87 -1.94 -4.68 -22.98
CA ALA A 87 -2.47 -5.95 -23.51
C ALA A 87 -2.30 -7.10 -22.51
N PHE A 88 -1.11 -7.22 -21.91
CA PHE A 88 -0.84 -8.23 -20.88
C PHE A 88 -1.78 -8.08 -19.67
N LYS A 89 -1.92 -6.87 -19.13
CA LYS A 89 -2.84 -6.61 -18.01
C LYS A 89 -4.29 -6.98 -18.34
N GLY A 90 -4.74 -6.69 -19.56
CA GLY A 90 -6.08 -7.05 -20.02
C GLY A 90 -6.35 -8.55 -19.92
N HIS A 91 -5.44 -9.37 -20.45
CA HIS A 91 -5.57 -10.82 -20.36
C HIS A 91 -5.44 -11.35 -18.93
N LEU A 92 -4.55 -10.77 -18.13
CA LEU A 92 -4.38 -11.12 -16.73
C LEU A 92 -5.66 -10.90 -15.92
N PHE A 93 -6.30 -9.73 -16.08
CA PHE A 93 -7.54 -9.42 -15.39
C PHE A 93 -8.69 -10.29 -15.87
N GLN A 94 -8.77 -10.57 -17.18
CA GLN A 94 -9.79 -11.49 -17.71
C GLN A 94 -9.66 -12.91 -17.16
N ALA A 95 -8.44 -13.43 -17.06
CA ALA A 95 -8.20 -14.73 -16.43
C ALA A 95 -8.54 -14.68 -14.92
N GLN A 96 -8.21 -13.57 -14.26
CA GLN A 96 -8.45 -13.38 -12.83
C GLN A 96 -9.96 -13.40 -12.51
N GLU A 97 -10.77 -12.73 -13.32
CA GLU A 97 -12.23 -12.70 -13.16
C GLU A 97 -12.88 -14.08 -13.31
N ARG A 98 -12.33 -14.93 -14.19
CA ARG A 98 -12.85 -16.28 -14.45
C ARG A 98 -12.42 -17.29 -13.38
N CYS A 99 -11.22 -17.13 -12.84
CA CYS A 99 -10.60 -18.13 -11.97
C CYS A 99 -10.67 -17.81 -10.48
N ILE A 100 -10.87 -16.53 -10.13
CA ILE A 100 -10.78 -16.08 -8.74
C ILE A 100 -12.12 -15.49 -8.32
N PRO A 101 -12.91 -16.21 -7.50
CA PRO A 101 -14.18 -15.70 -7.03
C PRO A 101 -13.97 -14.46 -6.14
N THR A 102 -14.97 -13.59 -6.10
CA THR A 102 -14.96 -12.44 -5.19
C THR A 102 -15.66 -12.79 -3.89
N LYS A 103 -15.18 -12.23 -2.78
CA LYS A 103 -15.84 -12.24 -1.48
C LYS A 103 -16.12 -10.82 -1.03
N ARG A 104 -17.22 -10.66 -0.29
CA ARG A 104 -17.46 -9.40 0.42
C ARG A 104 -16.44 -9.29 1.53
N LYS A 105 -15.76 -8.14 1.60
CA LYS A 105 -15.01 -7.77 2.78
C LYS A 105 -16.05 -7.55 3.88
N SER A 106 -16.26 -8.54 4.74
CA SER A 106 -16.93 -8.28 6.01
C SER A 106 -16.07 -7.23 6.70
N GLY A 107 -16.71 -6.13 7.12
CA GLY A 107 -16.01 -5.09 7.84
C GLY A 107 -15.38 -5.72 9.06
N ARG A 108 -14.06 -5.96 9.04
CA ARG A 108 -13.28 -6.10 10.27
C ARG A 108 -13.29 -4.73 10.93
N ASN A 109 -14.43 -4.39 11.53
CA ASN A 109 -14.43 -3.46 12.62
C ASN A 109 -13.65 -4.15 13.75
N THR A 110 -12.69 -3.41 14.33
CA THR A 110 -11.91 -3.71 15.56
C THR A 110 -10.65 -4.58 15.51
N GLN A 111 -10.26 -5.24 14.40
CA GLN A 111 -9.02 -6.00 14.47
C GLN A 111 -7.79 -5.09 14.46
N ARG A 112 -7.11 -5.08 15.61
CA ARG A 112 -5.81 -4.48 15.84
C ARG A 112 -4.88 -4.75 14.65
N PRO A 113 -4.24 -3.73 14.05
CA PRO A 113 -3.23 -3.94 13.03
C PRO A 113 -2.21 -4.96 13.51
N ALA A 114 -1.78 -5.88 12.65
CA ALA A 114 -0.89 -6.98 13.05
C ALA A 114 0.41 -6.50 13.72
N GLY A 115 0.91 -5.32 13.33
CA GLY A 115 2.10 -4.70 13.93
C GLY A 115 1.86 -3.95 15.25
N MET A 116 0.61 -3.77 15.69
CA MET A 116 0.31 -3.01 16.90
C MET A 116 0.18 -3.96 18.09
N ASN A 117 1.27 -4.18 18.85
CA ASN A 117 1.27 -5.02 20.05
C ASN A 117 0.78 -4.25 21.31
N LYS A 118 0.55 -4.95 22.44
CA LYS A 118 0.06 -4.37 23.72
C LYS A 118 0.94 -3.22 24.21
N GLU A 119 2.24 -3.38 24.11
CA GLU A 119 3.23 -2.41 24.57
C GLU A 119 3.22 -1.12 23.74
N LEU A 120 3.24 -1.22 22.42
CA LEU A 120 3.20 -0.08 21.49
C LEU A 120 1.92 0.74 21.68
N LEU A 121 0.77 0.08 21.91
CA LEU A 121 -0.47 0.79 22.20
C LEU A 121 -0.42 1.54 23.54
N GLY A 122 0.21 0.96 24.56
CA GLY A 122 0.44 1.62 25.84
C GLY A 122 1.26 2.89 25.67
N LYS A 123 2.36 2.83 24.91
CA LYS A 123 3.23 3.97 24.62
C LYS A 123 2.52 5.07 23.83
N VAL A 124 1.69 4.71 22.84
CA VAL A 124 0.89 5.67 22.07
C VAL A 124 -0.16 6.37 22.95
N LYS A 125 -0.81 5.65 23.87
CA LYS A 125 -1.77 6.23 24.81
C LYS A 125 -1.12 7.21 25.78
N HIS A 126 -0.01 6.83 26.40
CA HIS A 126 0.74 7.72 27.31
C HIS A 126 1.24 8.97 26.59
N LYS A 127 1.73 8.84 25.34
CA LYS A 127 2.16 9.99 24.54
C LYS A 127 0.99 10.91 24.17
N LYS A 128 -0.23 10.38 23.99
CA LYS A 128 -1.43 11.18 23.73
C LYS A 128 -1.89 11.96 24.96
N GLU A 129 -1.83 11.34 26.14
CA GLU A 129 -2.16 12.02 27.41
C GLU A 129 -1.12 13.09 27.77
N ALA A 130 0.16 12.86 27.47
CA ALA A 130 1.22 13.85 27.65
C ALA A 130 1.18 15.03 26.66
N LEU A 131 0.35 14.95 25.61
CA LEU A 131 0.13 16.03 24.62
C LEU A 131 -1.09 16.90 24.94
N LEU A 132 -1.84 16.56 26.00
CA LEU A 132 -3.00 17.31 26.51
C LEU A 132 -2.68 18.04 27.82
N LEU A 133 -1.40 18.10 28.20
CA LEU A 133 -0.82 18.96 29.24
C LEU A 133 0.18 19.92 28.58
#